data_AF-A0A317CLV6-F1
#
_entry.id   AF-A0A317CLV6-F1
#
_cell.length_a   1.000
_cell.length_b   1.000
_cell.length_c   1.000
_cell.angle_alpha   90.00
_cell.angle_beta   90.00
_cell.angle_gamma   90.00
#
_symmetry.space_group_name_H-M   'P 1'
#
loop_
_entity.id
_entity.type
_entity.pdbx_description
1 polymer ?
#
loop_
_entity_poly.entity_id
_entity_poly.type
_entity_poly.pdbx_seq_one_letter_code
_entity_poly.pdbx_strand_id
1 'polypeptide(L)'
;MLFAKRDMTNQGEKTLSQRFTKRFTRYLSSQSTDAAASDNQLIDIRECYELLGEAEASKTKQPSELPHIIHRIVTAYEKRTGHWLEAEQVALAAIHYDIEQQADILRKHFKQTLTNSTELYCSSNTSYLRLALLAEILNIKHFSLGKPAPDSATPPSCERKLNVLLDDISMSEIEESGRKLREHCTQSLMKKGISPDALQACWHLRMRYSDTEHSLLMKCMPIDMMRDVFKTQYKKKYGYIPQDQSILIDSLEIEVKLNEPCKPGMPAENHHVQQIMSQWDSCNCQTNQSWRYLGADVSLINTKLSFMTCPVLKEILANHVARPADLAMSNFFVRNFKKEVDEAAADN
;
A
#
# COMPACT_ATOMS: atom_id res chain seq x y z
N MET A 1 19.25 1.68 22.93
CA MET A 1 19.09 1.63 21.46
C MET A 1 19.37 0.20 20.99
N LEU A 2 18.38 -0.70 21.03
CA LEU A 2 18.64 -2.14 20.91
C LEU A 2 18.15 -2.80 19.61
N PHE A 3 17.35 -2.13 18.78
CA PHE A 3 16.82 -2.74 17.53
C PHE A 3 16.97 -1.86 16.28
N ALA A 4 17.83 -0.83 16.33
CA ALA A 4 18.08 0.07 15.20
C ALA A 4 19.36 -0.25 14.41
N LYS A 5 20.15 -1.25 14.82
CA LYS A 5 21.21 -1.78 13.96
C LYS A 5 20.58 -2.76 12.98
N ARG A 6 20.13 -2.22 11.85
CA ARG A 6 20.07 -2.93 10.58
C ARG A 6 21.44 -3.60 10.40
N ASP A 7 21.51 -4.90 10.63
CA ASP A 7 22.65 -5.73 10.23
C ASP A 7 22.74 -5.62 8.70
N MET A 8 23.62 -4.72 8.25
CA MET A 8 24.11 -4.66 6.88
C MET A 8 25.05 -5.84 6.71
N THR A 9 24.50 -7.03 6.50
CA THR A 9 25.28 -8.19 6.10
C THR A 9 25.78 -7.99 4.67
N ASN A 10 27.10 -7.80 4.56
CA ASN A 10 27.98 -8.22 3.47
C ASN A 10 27.39 -8.23 2.05
N GLN A 11 27.07 -7.06 1.51
CA GLN A 11 27.10 -6.85 0.06
C GLN A 11 28.11 -5.75 -0.24
N GLY A 12 29.11 -6.08 -1.07
CA GLY A 12 30.28 -5.26 -1.37
C GLY A 12 29.96 -3.77 -1.44
N GLU A 13 30.69 -3.01 -0.62
CA GLU A 13 30.50 -1.59 -0.37
C GLU A 13 30.57 -0.78 -1.67
N LYS A 14 29.41 -0.60 -2.31
CA LYS A 14 29.18 0.54 -3.18
C LYS A 14 28.77 1.68 -2.27
N THR A 15 29.73 2.55 -2.00
CA THR A 15 29.58 3.74 -1.16
C THR A 15 28.31 4.52 -1.52
N LEU A 16 27.72 5.19 -0.54
CA LEU A 16 26.56 6.07 -0.73
C LEU A 16 26.79 7.06 -1.88
N SER A 17 28.02 7.56 -2.01
CA SER A 17 28.46 8.37 -3.15
C SER A 17 28.33 7.61 -4.48
N GLN A 18 28.80 6.36 -4.61
CA GLN A 18 28.62 5.56 -5.83
C GLN A 18 27.15 5.28 -6.18
N ARG A 19 26.26 5.13 -5.19
CA ARG A 19 24.81 4.99 -5.43
C ARG A 19 24.19 6.29 -5.93
N PHE A 20 24.62 7.43 -5.40
CA PHE A 20 24.22 8.74 -5.88
C PHE A 20 24.78 9.04 -7.27
N THR A 21 26.07 8.78 -7.52
CA THR A 21 26.69 9.00 -8.83
C THR A 21 26.04 8.13 -9.90
N LYS A 22 25.75 6.85 -9.65
CA LYS A 22 25.07 6.01 -10.66
C LYS A 22 23.66 6.50 -11.03
N ARG A 23 22.93 7.10 -10.09
CA ARG A 23 21.62 7.71 -10.40
C ARG A 23 21.80 9.04 -11.13
N PHE A 24 22.73 9.89 -10.70
CA PHE A 24 23.00 11.20 -11.33
C PHE A 24 23.62 11.11 -12.72
N THR A 25 24.54 10.16 -12.96
CA THR A 25 25.14 9.97 -14.29
C THR A 25 24.09 9.55 -15.29
N ARG A 26 23.09 8.72 -14.92
CA ARG A 26 21.94 8.43 -15.80
C ARG A 26 21.10 9.65 -16.16
N TYR A 27 21.02 10.65 -15.28
CA TYR A 27 20.30 11.90 -15.55
C TYR A 27 21.08 12.87 -16.43
N LEU A 28 22.42 12.80 -16.43
CA LEU A 28 23.27 13.77 -17.13
C LEU A 28 23.91 13.23 -18.41
N SER A 29 24.03 11.91 -18.59
CA SER A 29 24.77 11.33 -19.72
C SER A 29 23.91 10.90 -20.92
N SER A 30 22.65 11.33 -21.02
CA SER A 30 21.81 11.12 -22.21
C SER A 30 21.48 12.42 -22.97
N GLN A 31 22.32 13.45 -22.85
CA GLN A 31 22.41 14.48 -23.89
C GLN A 31 23.14 13.92 -25.12
N SER A 32 22.50 12.98 -25.82
CA SER A 32 22.77 12.76 -27.24
C SER A 32 21.67 13.46 -28.02
N THR A 33 22.05 14.59 -28.59
CA THR A 33 21.60 15.11 -29.89
C THR A 33 20.64 14.18 -30.64
N ASP A 34 19.38 14.59 -30.74
CA ASP A 34 18.65 14.60 -32.01
C ASP A 34 17.39 15.46 -31.87
N ALA A 35 17.54 16.71 -32.29
CA ALA A 35 16.44 17.55 -32.69
C ALA A 35 15.98 17.08 -34.08
N ALA A 36 14.92 16.26 -34.13
CA ALA A 36 13.99 16.04 -35.26
C ALA A 36 13.45 14.60 -35.29
N ALA A 37 12.65 14.23 -34.29
CA ALA A 37 11.66 13.17 -34.46
C ALA A 37 10.46 13.51 -33.58
N SER A 38 9.48 14.20 -34.17
CA SER A 38 8.14 14.35 -33.61
C SER A 38 7.42 13.00 -33.72
N ASP A 39 7.76 12.05 -32.86
CA ASP A 39 6.86 10.95 -32.57
C ASP A 39 6.21 11.23 -31.22
N ASN A 40 4.89 11.34 -31.23
CA ASN A 40 4.05 11.44 -30.04
C ASN A 40 4.20 10.15 -29.22
N GLN A 41 5.29 10.05 -28.46
CA GLN A 41 5.48 8.97 -27.50
C GLN A 41 4.38 9.09 -26.43
N LEU A 42 3.54 8.07 -26.39
CA LEU A 42 2.44 7.95 -25.46
C LEU A 42 2.96 7.38 -24.13
N ILE A 43 2.43 7.90 -23.03
CA ILE A 43 2.64 7.39 -21.69
C ILE A 43 1.91 6.06 -21.55
N ASP A 44 2.62 5.03 -21.11
CA ASP A 44 1.97 3.83 -20.59
C ASP A 44 1.48 4.09 -19.16
N ILE A 45 0.16 4.15 -18.99
CA ILE A 45 -0.49 4.37 -17.70
C ILE A 45 -0.13 3.26 -16.70
N ARG A 46 0.18 2.04 -17.15
CA ARG A 46 0.61 0.95 -16.26
C ARG A 46 1.96 1.28 -15.61
N GLU A 47 2.91 1.81 -16.38
CA GLU A 47 4.20 2.23 -15.84
C GLU A 47 4.04 3.39 -14.84
N CYS A 48 3.01 4.24 -15.00
CA CYS A 48 2.67 5.26 -14.00
C CYS A 48 2.19 4.64 -12.67
N TYR A 49 1.37 3.60 -12.70
CA TYR A 49 0.98 2.87 -11.49
C TYR A 49 2.19 2.21 -10.81
N GLU A 50 3.08 1.61 -11.58
CA GLU A 50 4.34 1.03 -11.07
C GLU A 50 5.23 2.09 -10.41
N LEU A 51 5.34 3.30 -11.00
CA LEU A 51 6.10 4.42 -10.43
C LEU A 51 5.52 4.86 -9.08
N LEU A 52 4.19 4.81 -8.93
CA LEU A 52 3.53 5.09 -7.67
C LEU A 52 3.65 3.95 -6.65
N GLY A 53 4.22 2.81 -7.02
CA GLY A 53 4.42 1.64 -6.15
C GLY A 53 3.25 0.65 -6.16
N GLU A 54 2.30 0.81 -7.08
CA GLU A 54 1.21 -0.15 -7.31
C GLU A 54 1.74 -1.26 -8.24
N ALA A 55 2.07 -2.42 -7.68
CA ALA A 55 2.61 -3.53 -8.46
C ALA A 55 1.49 -4.27 -9.20
N GLU A 56 1.37 -4.07 -10.52
CA GLU A 56 0.64 -5.02 -11.38
C GLU A 56 1.54 -6.24 -11.66
N ALA A 57 0.94 -7.43 -11.64
CA ALA A 57 1.68 -8.69 -11.79
C ALA A 57 2.14 -8.93 -13.24
N SER A 58 3.10 -8.15 -13.74
CA SER A 58 3.75 -8.37 -15.04
C SER A 58 5.26 -8.55 -14.90
N LYS A 59 5.78 -9.62 -15.51
CA LYS A 59 7.18 -10.08 -15.40
C LYS A 59 8.12 -9.55 -16.49
N THR A 60 7.69 -8.60 -17.31
CA THR A 60 8.42 -8.23 -18.53
C THR A 60 9.12 -6.87 -18.35
N LYS A 61 10.39 -6.92 -17.93
CA LYS A 61 11.29 -5.75 -17.84
C LYS A 61 11.77 -5.34 -19.23
N GLN A 62 10.92 -4.68 -20.01
CA GLN A 62 11.42 -3.85 -21.11
C GLN A 62 12.02 -2.54 -20.53
N PRO A 63 12.97 -1.90 -21.23
CA PRO A 63 13.48 -0.60 -20.82
C PRO A 63 12.34 0.43 -20.91
N SER A 64 11.89 0.93 -19.76
CA SER A 64 10.80 1.93 -19.67
C SER A 64 11.22 3.25 -20.31
N GLU A 65 10.45 3.75 -21.28
CA GLU A 65 10.62 5.09 -21.85
C GLU A 65 10.00 6.19 -20.96
N LEU A 66 9.19 5.80 -19.97
CA LEU A 66 8.48 6.70 -19.06
C LEU A 66 9.34 7.83 -18.46
N PRO A 67 10.59 7.61 -17.98
CA PRO A 67 11.39 8.69 -17.42
C PRO A 67 11.66 9.83 -18.40
N HIS A 68 11.87 9.51 -19.69
CA HIS A 68 12.11 10.52 -20.72
C HIS A 68 10.84 11.29 -21.06
N ILE A 69 9.69 10.60 -21.10
CA ILE A 69 8.39 11.23 -21.37
C ILE A 69 8.00 12.16 -20.21
N ILE A 70 8.13 11.69 -18.96
CA ILE A 70 7.88 12.52 -17.77
C ILE A 70 8.78 13.75 -17.79
N HIS A 71 10.09 13.60 -18.05
CA HIS A 71 10.99 14.75 -18.11
C HIS A 71 10.55 15.79 -19.15
N ARG A 72 10.07 15.35 -20.33
CA ARG A 72 9.53 16.27 -21.36
C ARG A 72 8.28 17.00 -20.87
N ILE A 73 7.37 16.29 -20.20
CA ILE A 73 6.14 16.88 -19.63
C ILE A 73 6.47 17.90 -18.54
N VAL A 74 7.38 17.56 -17.62
CA VAL A 74 7.84 18.49 -16.56
C VAL A 74 8.47 19.73 -17.19
N THR A 75 9.35 19.56 -18.18
CA THR A 75 9.99 20.69 -18.87
C THR A 75 8.96 21.57 -19.60
N ALA A 76 7.97 20.96 -20.26
CA ALA A 76 6.91 21.71 -20.94
C ALA A 76 6.01 22.47 -19.95
N TYR A 77 5.71 21.85 -18.81
CA TYR A 77 4.92 22.45 -17.74
C TYR A 77 5.66 23.61 -17.06
N GLU A 78 6.93 23.43 -16.72
CA GLU A 78 7.79 24.45 -16.12
C GLU A 78 7.89 25.68 -17.05
N LYS A 79 8.10 25.46 -18.36
CA LYS A 79 8.15 26.56 -19.33
C LYS A 79 6.89 27.42 -19.36
N ARG A 80 5.71 26.84 -19.09
CA ARG A 80 4.43 27.55 -19.13
C ARG A 80 4.03 28.15 -17.77
N THR A 81 4.39 27.51 -16.67
CA THR A 81 3.91 27.88 -15.33
C THR A 81 4.99 28.44 -14.41
N GLY A 82 6.27 28.26 -14.73
CA GLY A 82 7.40 28.59 -13.88
C GLY A 82 7.59 27.67 -12.67
N HIS A 83 6.82 26.58 -12.58
CA HIS A 83 6.87 25.64 -11.45
C HIS A 83 7.36 24.27 -11.89
N TRP A 84 8.20 23.65 -11.05
CA TRP A 84 8.68 22.28 -11.26
C TRP A 84 7.75 21.27 -10.59
N LEU A 85 7.46 20.15 -11.26
CA LEU A 85 6.68 19.04 -10.73
C LEU A 85 7.56 17.79 -10.55
N GLU A 86 7.27 17.02 -9.51
CA GLU A 86 7.90 15.71 -9.29
C GLU A 86 7.35 14.66 -10.26
N ALA A 87 8.12 13.60 -10.50
CA ALA A 87 7.74 12.55 -11.44
C ALA A 87 6.46 11.83 -11.00
N GLU A 88 6.31 11.63 -9.70
CA GLU A 88 5.15 11.04 -9.03
C GLU A 88 3.90 11.91 -9.22
N GLN A 89 4.03 13.24 -9.17
CA GLN A 89 2.93 14.18 -9.41
C GLN A 89 2.47 14.11 -10.86
N VAL A 90 3.40 14.04 -11.82
CA VAL A 90 3.07 13.90 -13.24
C VAL A 90 2.42 12.54 -13.52
N ALA A 91 2.94 11.45 -12.95
CA ALA A 91 2.36 10.12 -13.11
C ALA A 91 0.95 10.05 -12.53
N LEU A 92 0.72 10.62 -11.34
CA LEU A 92 -0.60 10.69 -10.74
C LEU A 92 -1.56 11.54 -11.57
N ALA A 93 -1.11 12.68 -12.11
CA ALA A 93 -1.92 13.51 -12.99
C ALA A 93 -2.27 12.80 -14.32
N ALA A 94 -1.34 12.03 -14.88
CA ALA A 94 -1.58 11.21 -16.06
C ALA A 94 -2.63 10.12 -15.79
N ILE A 95 -2.51 9.43 -14.65
CA ILE A 95 -3.51 8.46 -14.19
C ILE A 95 -4.88 9.13 -14.02
N HIS A 96 -4.92 10.28 -13.33
CA HIS A 96 -6.17 11.01 -13.11
C HIS A 96 -6.84 11.40 -14.43
N TYR A 97 -6.06 11.91 -15.39
CA TYR A 97 -6.56 12.27 -16.71
C TYR A 97 -7.10 11.07 -17.50
N ASP A 98 -6.42 9.92 -17.45
CA ASP A 98 -6.94 8.67 -18.03
C ASP A 98 -8.26 8.24 -17.37
N ILE A 99 -8.35 8.34 -16.02
CA ILE A 99 -9.57 8.00 -15.28
C ILE A 99 -10.73 8.96 -15.61
N GLU A 100 -10.48 10.26 -15.83
CA GLU A 100 -11.52 11.19 -16.31
C GLU A 100 -12.13 10.71 -17.63
N GLN A 101 -11.29 10.27 -18.58
CA GLN A 101 -11.76 9.76 -19.86
C GLN A 101 -12.54 8.45 -19.70
N GLN A 102 -12.07 7.55 -18.82
CA GLN A 102 -12.77 6.32 -18.48
C GLN A 102 -14.13 6.58 -17.81
N ALA A 103 -14.20 7.58 -16.92
CA ALA A 103 -15.43 8.00 -16.27
C ALA A 103 -16.43 8.54 -17.29
N ASP A 104 -16.00 9.29 -18.30
CA ASP A 104 -16.87 9.76 -19.38
C ASP A 104 -17.46 8.61 -20.21
N ILE A 105 -16.69 7.55 -20.46
CA ILE A 105 -17.18 6.32 -21.09
C ILE A 105 -18.23 5.65 -20.19
N LEU A 106 -17.95 5.48 -18.90
CA LEU A 106 -18.90 4.88 -17.96
C LEU A 106 -20.17 5.71 -17.79
N ARG A 107 -20.08 7.04 -17.74
CA ARG A 107 -21.25 7.93 -17.72
C ARG A 107 -22.14 7.71 -18.93
N LYS A 108 -21.57 7.45 -20.11
CA LYS A 108 -22.34 7.13 -21.33
C LYS A 108 -23.04 5.78 -21.21
N HIS A 109 -22.40 4.77 -20.60
CA HIS A 109 -22.98 3.44 -20.39
C HIS A 109 -24.06 3.40 -19.30
N PHE A 110 -23.91 4.20 -18.23
CA PHE A 110 -24.74 4.13 -17.02
C PHE A 110 -25.57 5.40 -16.76
N LYS A 111 -25.95 6.15 -17.82
CA LYS A 111 -26.66 7.45 -17.73
C LYS A 111 -27.85 7.50 -16.78
N GLN A 112 -28.50 6.36 -16.50
CA GLN A 112 -29.74 6.26 -15.72
C GLN A 112 -29.56 5.70 -14.30
N THR A 113 -28.36 5.20 -13.94
CA THR A 113 -28.18 4.37 -12.73
C THR A 113 -27.39 5.08 -11.63
N LEU A 114 -26.70 6.18 -11.93
CA LEU A 114 -25.86 6.91 -10.97
C LEU A 114 -26.71 7.68 -9.95
N THR A 115 -27.09 7.00 -8.88
CA THR A 115 -27.76 7.55 -7.70
C THR A 115 -26.81 7.56 -6.50
N ASN A 116 -27.13 8.32 -5.45
CA ASN A 116 -26.31 8.38 -4.22
C ASN A 116 -26.15 7.02 -3.51
N SER A 117 -27.00 6.05 -3.84
CA SER A 117 -26.98 4.67 -3.36
C SER A 117 -26.28 3.72 -4.34
N THR A 118 -25.34 4.19 -5.15
CA THR A 118 -24.58 3.31 -6.04
C THR A 118 -23.28 2.85 -5.43
N GLU A 119 -22.86 1.66 -5.86
CA GLU A 119 -21.56 1.07 -5.59
C GLU A 119 -20.84 0.78 -6.91
N LEU A 120 -19.57 1.19 -6.98
CA LEU A 120 -18.69 0.86 -8.09
C LEU A 120 -18.03 -0.50 -7.83
N TYR A 121 -18.33 -1.47 -8.66
CA TYR A 121 -17.81 -2.83 -8.56
C TYR A 121 -16.89 -3.13 -9.75
N CYS A 122 -15.71 -3.69 -9.50
CA CYS A 122 -14.83 -4.18 -10.57
C CYS A 122 -14.61 -5.69 -10.45
N SER A 123 -14.93 -6.43 -11.51
CA SER A 123 -14.83 -7.91 -11.54
C SER A 123 -13.40 -8.43 -11.73
N SER A 124 -12.51 -7.60 -12.26
CA SER A 124 -11.10 -7.92 -12.50
C SER A 124 -10.21 -7.37 -11.39
N ASN A 125 -9.05 -7.99 -11.18
CA ASN A 125 -8.01 -7.42 -10.31
C ASN A 125 -7.60 -6.04 -10.86
N THR A 126 -7.75 -5.00 -10.05
CA THR A 126 -7.35 -3.64 -10.37
C THR A 126 -6.86 -2.94 -9.10
N SER A 127 -6.14 -1.83 -9.26
CA SER A 127 -5.65 -1.04 -8.13
C SER A 127 -6.82 -0.39 -7.37
N TYR A 128 -6.77 -0.37 -6.03
CA TYR A 128 -7.74 0.39 -5.23
C TYR A 128 -7.63 1.88 -5.49
N LEU A 129 -6.45 2.40 -5.83
CA LEU A 129 -6.27 3.79 -6.25
C LEU A 129 -7.13 4.11 -7.48
N ARG A 130 -7.14 3.20 -8.47
CA ARG A 130 -7.96 3.36 -9.68
C ARG A 130 -9.45 3.40 -9.33
N LEU A 131 -9.90 2.51 -8.46
CA LEU A 131 -11.31 2.47 -8.04
C LEU A 131 -11.70 3.70 -7.22
N ALA A 132 -10.83 4.15 -6.31
CA ALA A 132 -11.03 5.35 -5.51
C ALA A 132 -11.18 6.59 -6.39
N LEU A 133 -10.23 6.83 -7.30
CA LEU A 133 -10.26 7.96 -8.23
C LEU A 133 -11.48 7.89 -9.17
N LEU A 134 -11.82 6.70 -9.66
CA LEU A 134 -12.97 6.54 -10.55
C LEU A 134 -14.29 6.77 -9.81
N ALA A 135 -14.41 6.26 -8.58
CA ALA A 135 -15.58 6.48 -7.72
C ALA A 135 -15.73 7.97 -7.37
N GLU A 136 -14.63 8.66 -7.08
CA GLU A 136 -14.61 10.10 -6.84
C GLU A 136 -15.15 10.89 -8.04
N ILE A 137 -14.62 10.64 -9.25
CA ILE A 137 -15.06 11.34 -10.49
C ILE A 137 -16.51 11.01 -10.84
N LEU A 138 -16.98 9.80 -10.54
CA LEU A 138 -18.37 9.39 -10.74
C LEU A 138 -19.31 9.82 -9.60
N ASN A 139 -18.78 10.47 -8.55
CA ASN A 139 -19.51 10.85 -7.34
C ASN A 139 -20.19 9.66 -6.64
N ILE A 140 -19.52 8.51 -6.64
CA ILE A 140 -19.94 7.26 -6.01
C ILE A 140 -19.24 7.14 -4.66
N LYS A 141 -19.99 6.91 -3.58
CA LYS A 141 -19.45 6.86 -2.21
C LYS A 141 -18.95 5.49 -1.77
N HIS A 142 -19.19 4.45 -2.56
CA HIS A 142 -18.86 3.07 -2.23
C HIS A 142 -18.21 2.38 -3.43
N PHE A 143 -17.16 1.61 -3.21
CA PHE A 143 -16.61 0.72 -4.22
C PHE A 143 -16.17 -0.62 -3.64
N SER A 144 -16.14 -1.66 -4.48
CA SER A 144 -15.65 -2.98 -4.10
C SER A 144 -14.96 -3.70 -5.25
N LEU A 145 -14.13 -4.67 -4.89
CA LEU A 145 -13.38 -5.51 -5.82
C LEU A 145 -13.92 -6.94 -5.80
N GLY A 146 -14.13 -7.51 -6.99
CA GLY A 146 -14.87 -8.76 -7.23
C GLY A 146 -14.14 -10.05 -6.90
N LYS A 147 -12.97 -9.98 -6.29
CA LYS A 147 -12.30 -11.10 -5.67
C LYS A 147 -11.68 -10.62 -4.37
N PRO A 148 -12.00 -11.21 -3.21
CA PRO A 148 -11.09 -11.13 -2.09
C PRO A 148 -9.73 -11.62 -2.61
N ALA A 149 -8.66 -10.86 -2.35
CA ALA A 149 -7.34 -11.46 -2.35
C ALA A 149 -7.47 -12.78 -1.58
N PRO A 150 -7.00 -13.92 -2.13
CA PRO A 150 -7.26 -15.24 -1.56
C PRO A 150 -7.07 -15.13 -0.05
N ASP A 151 -8.10 -15.59 0.68
CA ASP A 151 -8.18 -15.55 2.14
C ASP A 151 -6.78 -15.62 2.69
N SER A 152 -6.41 -14.60 3.47
CA SER A 152 -5.10 -14.55 4.11
C SER A 152 -4.88 -15.87 4.81
N ALA A 153 -4.20 -16.80 4.12
CA ALA A 153 -3.66 -17.98 4.73
C ALA A 153 -2.85 -17.41 5.88
N THR A 154 -3.23 -17.77 7.11
CA THR A 154 -2.57 -17.31 8.32
C THR A 154 -1.08 -17.35 8.03
N PRO A 155 -0.40 -16.18 8.04
CA PRO A 155 0.98 -16.10 7.60
C PRO A 155 1.76 -17.17 8.37
N PRO A 156 2.65 -17.91 7.71
CA PRO A 156 3.37 -18.98 8.36
C PRO A 156 4.10 -18.42 9.57
N SER A 157 3.65 -18.80 10.77
CA SER A 157 4.29 -18.44 12.02
C SER A 157 5.06 -19.62 12.57
N CYS A 158 6.21 -19.32 13.16
CA CYS A 158 7.02 -20.28 13.89
C CYS A 158 7.05 -19.84 15.36
N GLU A 159 6.72 -20.74 16.27
CA GLU A 159 6.65 -20.45 17.70
C GLU A 159 7.71 -21.26 18.46
N ARG A 160 8.32 -20.64 19.47
CA ARG A 160 9.16 -21.30 20.46
C ARG A 160 8.79 -20.85 21.87
N LYS A 161 8.54 -21.80 22.77
CA LYS A 161 8.32 -21.53 24.19
C LYS A 161 9.65 -21.18 24.86
N LEU A 162 9.64 -20.13 25.68
CA LEU A 162 10.82 -19.61 26.39
C LEU A 162 10.64 -19.67 27.91
N ASN A 163 9.46 -19.27 28.43
CA ASN A 163 9.17 -19.21 29.87
C ASN A 163 10.27 -18.47 30.67
N VAL A 164 10.66 -17.28 30.22
CA VAL A 164 11.71 -16.45 30.84
C VAL A 164 11.14 -15.18 31.46
N LEU A 165 11.85 -14.59 32.43
CA LEU A 165 11.49 -13.31 33.01
C LEU A 165 11.74 -12.17 32.02
N LEU A 166 10.93 -11.12 32.09
CA LEU A 166 11.18 -9.90 31.34
C LEU A 166 12.22 -9.03 32.05
N ASP A 167 13.50 -9.37 31.89
CA ASP A 167 14.65 -8.60 32.40
C ASP A 167 15.76 -8.42 31.33
N ASP A 168 16.72 -7.54 31.61
CA ASP A 168 17.79 -7.19 30.67
C ASP A 168 18.71 -8.36 30.32
N ILE A 169 18.83 -9.34 31.23
CA ILE A 169 19.65 -10.53 31.05
C ILE A 169 18.97 -11.46 30.03
N SER A 170 17.67 -11.68 30.20
CA SER A 170 16.84 -12.54 29.36
C SER A 170 16.71 -12.02 27.93
N MET A 171 16.84 -10.71 27.71
CA MET A 171 16.79 -10.12 26.36
C MET A 171 17.85 -10.70 25.42
N SER A 172 19.08 -10.91 25.90
CA SER A 172 20.14 -11.50 25.07
C SER A 172 19.80 -12.93 24.65
N GLU A 173 19.20 -13.70 25.56
CA GLU A 173 18.77 -15.08 25.30
C GLU A 173 17.57 -15.16 24.35
N ILE A 174 16.61 -14.24 24.50
CA ILE A 174 15.46 -14.10 23.60
C ILE A 174 15.92 -13.73 22.19
N GLU A 175 16.89 -12.83 22.07
CA GLU A 175 17.46 -12.44 20.78
C GLU A 175 18.15 -13.61 20.09
N GLU A 176 19.01 -14.34 20.79
CA GLU A 176 19.69 -15.51 20.23
C GLU A 176 18.67 -16.60 19.82
N SER A 177 17.70 -16.87 20.70
CA SER A 177 16.61 -17.81 20.42
C SER A 177 15.78 -17.39 19.21
N GLY A 178 15.53 -16.09 19.05
CA GLY A 178 14.80 -15.54 17.91
C GLY A 178 15.56 -15.58 16.61
N ARG A 179 16.88 -15.37 16.62
CA ARG A 179 17.70 -15.56 15.41
C ARG A 179 17.65 -17.00 14.94
N LYS A 180 17.82 -17.95 15.85
CA LYS A 180 17.71 -19.40 15.57
C LYS A 180 16.33 -19.78 15.03
N LEU A 181 15.26 -19.28 15.67
CA LEU A 181 13.88 -19.55 15.23
C LEU A 181 13.59 -18.94 13.85
N ARG A 182 14.08 -17.72 13.58
CA ARG A 182 13.95 -17.06 12.28
C ARG A 182 14.62 -17.87 11.19
N GLU A 183 15.85 -18.30 11.43
CA GLU A 183 16.62 -19.09 10.47
C GLU A 183 15.92 -20.41 10.17
N HIS A 184 15.46 -21.13 11.20
CA HIS A 184 14.67 -22.35 11.04
C HIS A 184 13.38 -22.11 10.23
N CYS A 185 12.66 -21.04 10.53
CA CYS A 185 11.42 -20.68 9.83
C CYS A 185 11.70 -20.36 8.35
N THR A 186 12.77 -19.61 8.09
CA THR A 186 13.20 -19.22 6.74
C THR A 186 13.59 -20.45 5.93
N GLN A 187 14.40 -21.35 6.50
CA GLN A 187 14.78 -22.61 5.86
C GLN A 187 13.57 -23.50 5.55
N SER A 188 12.58 -23.56 6.45
CA SER A 188 11.33 -24.29 6.23
C SER A 188 10.53 -23.73 5.04
N LEU A 189 10.46 -22.39 4.92
CA LEU A 189 9.78 -21.71 3.82
C LEU A 189 10.55 -21.80 2.49
N MET A 190 11.89 -21.79 2.53
CA MET A 190 12.72 -22.03 1.35
C MET A 190 12.53 -23.44 0.80
N LYS A 191 12.38 -24.46 1.66
CA LYS A 191 12.03 -25.83 1.22
C LYS A 191 10.67 -25.91 0.51
N LYS A 192 9.78 -24.95 0.78
CA LYS A 192 8.48 -24.80 0.08
C LYS A 192 8.58 -23.96 -1.20
N GLY A 193 9.79 -23.58 -1.62
CA GLY A 193 10.05 -22.83 -2.85
C GLY A 193 9.91 -21.31 -2.72
N ILE A 194 9.82 -20.76 -1.52
CA ILE A 194 9.69 -19.32 -1.30
C ILE A 194 11.09 -18.67 -1.24
N SER A 195 11.29 -17.62 -2.04
CA SER A 195 12.57 -16.87 -2.06
C SER A 195 12.82 -16.15 -0.74
N PRO A 196 14.04 -16.19 -0.17
CA PRO A 196 14.36 -15.51 1.08
C PRO A 196 14.23 -13.98 0.98
N ASP A 197 14.43 -13.40 -0.21
CA ASP A 197 14.31 -11.95 -0.45
C ASP A 197 12.85 -11.47 -0.34
N ALA A 198 11.90 -12.39 -0.53
CA ALA A 198 10.48 -12.14 -0.43
C ALA A 198 9.94 -12.37 1.00
N LEU A 199 10.78 -12.48 2.03
CA LEU A 199 10.34 -12.75 3.40
C LEU A 199 10.67 -11.58 4.35
N GLN A 200 9.67 -11.08 5.05
CA GLN A 200 9.81 -10.15 6.17
C GLN A 200 9.38 -10.85 7.47
N ALA A 201 10.31 -10.94 8.41
CA ALA A 201 10.03 -11.52 9.73
C ALA A 201 9.61 -10.42 10.72
N CYS A 202 8.45 -10.58 11.35
CA CYS A 202 8.00 -9.77 12.48
C CYS A 202 8.04 -10.60 13.76
N TRP A 203 8.61 -10.04 14.82
CA TRP A 203 8.85 -10.76 16.08
C TRP A 203 7.78 -10.36 17.08
N HIS A 204 7.11 -11.36 17.63
CA HIS A 204 6.08 -11.21 18.64
C HIS A 204 6.46 -12.00 19.89
N LEU A 205 6.15 -11.44 21.06
CA LEU A 205 6.33 -12.06 22.35
C LEU A 205 4.97 -12.28 22.98
N ARG A 206 4.68 -13.51 23.38
CA ARG A 206 3.53 -13.83 24.22
C ARG A 206 3.94 -13.63 25.67
N MET A 207 3.30 -12.68 26.33
CA MET A 207 3.65 -12.22 27.66
C MET A 207 2.49 -12.40 28.62
N ARG A 208 2.77 -12.73 29.88
CA ARG A 208 1.78 -12.84 30.95
C ARG A 208 2.39 -12.46 32.30
N TYR A 209 1.57 -12.24 33.31
CA TYR A 209 2.06 -12.21 34.68
C TYR A 209 2.28 -13.63 35.21
N SER A 210 3.25 -13.81 36.11
CA SER A 210 3.70 -15.12 36.61
C SER A 210 2.58 -16.05 37.07
N ASP A 211 1.57 -15.49 37.73
CA ASP A 211 0.50 -16.26 38.39
C ASP A 211 -0.83 -16.18 37.63
N THR A 212 -0.78 -15.71 36.39
CA THR A 212 -1.97 -15.57 35.53
C THR A 212 -1.86 -16.54 34.36
N GLU A 213 -3.00 -17.03 33.88
CA GLU A 213 -3.09 -17.79 32.61
C GLU A 213 -3.31 -16.87 31.41
N HIS A 214 -3.63 -15.60 31.66
CA HIS A 214 -3.94 -14.62 30.64
C HIS A 214 -2.67 -14.08 29.99
N SER A 215 -2.48 -14.43 28.72
CA SER A 215 -1.38 -13.94 27.90
C SER A 215 -1.83 -12.91 26.85
N LEU A 216 -0.92 -12.00 26.52
CA LEU A 216 -1.04 -11.05 25.43
C LEU A 216 0.07 -11.27 24.43
N LEU A 217 -0.28 -11.22 23.15
CA LEU A 217 0.70 -11.22 22.07
C LEU A 217 1.12 -9.77 21.78
N MET A 218 2.40 -9.50 21.92
CA MET A 218 3.00 -8.17 21.83
C MET A 218 4.03 -8.12 20.71
N LYS A 219 4.15 -7.01 20.00
CA LYS A 219 5.30 -6.79 19.11
C LYS A 219 6.57 -6.59 19.94
N CYS A 220 7.68 -7.17 19.51
CA CYS A 220 8.96 -6.96 20.16
C CYS A 220 9.40 -5.49 20.03
N MET A 221 9.78 -4.87 21.15
CA MET A 221 10.21 -3.47 21.26
C MET A 221 11.23 -3.33 22.42
N PRO A 222 11.83 -2.17 22.68
CA PRO A 222 12.73 -2.00 23.83
C PRO A 222 12.05 -2.40 25.15
N ILE A 223 12.79 -3.01 26.08
CA ILE A 223 12.24 -3.63 27.30
C ILE A 223 11.39 -2.68 28.16
N ASP A 224 11.83 -1.43 28.31
CA ASP A 224 11.10 -0.42 29.08
C ASP A 224 9.73 -0.14 28.43
N MET A 225 9.71 0.00 27.11
CA MET A 225 8.47 0.20 26.36
C MET A 225 7.58 -1.05 26.41
N MET A 226 8.16 -2.27 26.34
CA MET A 226 7.39 -3.50 26.44
C MET A 226 6.63 -3.59 27.76
N ARG A 227 7.29 -3.26 28.88
CA ARG A 227 6.67 -3.27 30.21
C ARG A 227 5.46 -2.34 30.28
N ASP A 228 5.63 -1.10 29.83
CA ASP A 228 4.59 -0.08 29.90
C ASP A 228 3.41 -0.38 28.97
N VAL A 229 3.70 -0.79 27.73
CA VAL A 229 2.68 -1.15 26.75
C VAL A 229 1.93 -2.41 27.19
N PHE A 230 2.63 -3.42 27.71
CA PHE A 230 1.99 -4.64 28.24
C PHE A 230 1.03 -4.30 29.38
N LYS A 231 1.48 -3.55 30.40
CA LYS A 231 0.64 -3.12 31.53
C LYS A 231 -0.62 -2.37 31.05
N THR A 232 -0.45 -1.46 30.10
CA THR A 232 -1.54 -0.65 29.54
C THR A 232 -2.55 -1.53 28.78
N GLN A 233 -2.06 -2.43 27.91
CA GLN A 233 -2.94 -3.32 27.14
C GLN A 233 -3.62 -4.35 28.02
N TYR A 234 -2.92 -4.89 29.03
CA TYR A 234 -3.48 -5.82 30.01
C TYR A 234 -4.60 -5.16 30.80
N LYS A 235 -4.37 -3.95 31.34
CA LYS A 235 -5.40 -3.17 32.03
C LYS A 235 -6.59 -2.88 31.12
N LYS A 236 -6.35 -2.53 29.86
CA LYS A 236 -7.42 -2.25 28.89
C LYS A 236 -8.27 -3.49 28.61
N LYS A 237 -7.64 -4.67 28.49
CA LYS A 237 -8.32 -5.92 28.13
C LYS A 237 -9.00 -6.60 29.32
N TYR A 238 -8.38 -6.58 30.49
CA TYR A 238 -8.82 -7.32 31.68
C TYR A 238 -9.33 -6.43 32.82
N GLY A 239 -9.17 -5.10 32.72
CA GLY A 239 -9.70 -4.13 33.68
C GLY A 239 -8.84 -3.88 34.92
N TYR A 240 -7.77 -4.65 35.14
CA TYR A 240 -6.89 -4.54 36.32
C TYR A 240 -5.42 -4.76 35.98
N ILE A 241 -4.54 -4.44 36.93
CA ILE A 241 -3.10 -4.75 36.88
C ILE A 241 -2.76 -5.48 38.19
N PRO A 242 -2.25 -6.72 38.14
CA PRO A 242 -1.71 -7.39 39.33
C PRO A 242 -0.58 -6.58 39.95
N GLN A 243 -0.65 -6.35 41.26
CA GLN A 243 0.44 -5.72 42.01
C GLN A 243 1.53 -6.76 42.31
N ASP A 244 2.79 -6.32 42.28
CA ASP A 244 3.99 -7.10 42.64
C ASP A 244 4.23 -8.41 41.85
N GLN A 245 3.55 -8.60 40.73
CA GLN A 245 3.79 -9.75 39.85
C GLN A 245 4.81 -9.42 38.77
N SER A 246 5.77 -10.33 38.61
CA SER A 246 6.73 -10.30 37.52
C SER A 246 6.07 -10.65 36.19
N ILE A 247 6.54 -10.01 35.11
CA ILE A 247 6.11 -10.31 33.76
C ILE A 247 6.99 -11.42 33.20
N LEU A 248 6.36 -12.49 32.72
CA LEU A 248 6.99 -13.59 32.01
C LEU A 248 6.75 -13.47 30.50
N ILE A 249 7.73 -13.95 29.74
CA ILE A 249 7.62 -14.23 28.31
C ILE A 249 7.42 -15.73 28.15
N ASP A 250 6.21 -16.14 27.80
CA ASP A 250 5.86 -17.54 27.59
C ASP A 250 6.45 -18.10 26.31
N SER A 251 6.28 -17.35 25.22
CA SER A 251 6.75 -17.77 23.91
C SER A 251 7.17 -16.60 23.04
N LEU A 252 8.10 -16.91 22.15
CA LEU A 252 8.52 -16.08 21.04
C LEU A 252 7.89 -16.64 19.77
N GLU A 253 7.13 -15.80 19.09
CA GLU A 253 6.48 -16.11 17.83
C GLU A 253 7.09 -15.23 16.72
N ILE A 254 7.56 -15.87 15.66
CA ILE A 254 8.06 -15.19 14.46
C ILE A 254 7.02 -15.37 13.38
N GLU A 255 6.33 -14.29 13.08
CA GLU A 255 5.42 -14.19 11.95
C GLU A 255 6.26 -13.87 10.71
N VAL A 256 6.32 -14.80 9.76
CA VAL A 256 6.96 -14.52 8.49
C VAL A 256 5.89 -14.08 7.51
N LYS A 257 5.87 -12.78 7.25
CA LYS A 257 5.11 -12.22 6.15
C LYS A 257 5.93 -12.45 4.90
N LEU A 258 5.28 -12.91 3.84
CA LEU A 258 5.84 -12.64 2.54
C LEU A 258 5.89 -11.12 2.42
N ASN A 259 7.04 -10.55 2.04
CA ASN A 259 7.08 -9.32 1.26
C ASN A 259 6.32 -9.63 -0.04
N GLU A 260 5.01 -9.78 0.08
CA GLU A 260 4.13 -9.52 -1.03
C GLU A 260 4.42 -8.06 -1.35
N PRO A 261 5.01 -7.72 -2.52
CA PRO A 261 4.83 -6.36 -3.03
C PRO A 261 3.34 -6.07 -2.87
N CYS A 262 3.00 -4.90 -2.29
CA CYS A 262 1.63 -4.50 -1.92
C CYS A 262 0.62 -5.29 -2.74
N LYS A 263 -0.15 -6.19 -2.10
CA LYS A 263 -1.10 -7.07 -2.79
C LYS A 263 -1.71 -6.29 -3.93
N PRO A 264 -1.66 -6.75 -5.20
CA PRO A 264 -2.14 -5.95 -6.32
C PRO A 264 -3.53 -5.39 -5.98
N GLY A 265 -3.62 -4.07 -5.79
CA GLY A 265 -4.76 -3.45 -5.13
C GLY A 265 -4.40 -2.47 -4.01
N MET A 266 -3.59 -2.86 -3.02
CA MET A 266 -3.37 -2.09 -1.77
C MET A 266 -2.58 -0.79 -1.99
N PRO A 267 -2.94 0.32 -1.30
CA PRO A 267 -2.30 1.63 -1.47
C PRO A 267 -0.79 1.54 -1.28
N ALA A 268 -0.04 1.93 -2.31
CA ALA A 268 1.41 2.03 -2.21
C ALA A 268 1.89 2.96 -1.08
N GLU A 269 3.13 2.80 -0.62
CA GLU A 269 3.78 3.68 0.38
C GLU A 269 4.02 5.12 -0.13
N ASN A 270 3.56 5.46 -1.34
CA ASN A 270 3.65 6.78 -1.91
C ASN A 270 2.76 7.78 -1.16
N HIS A 271 3.34 8.93 -0.78
CA HIS A 271 2.64 9.95 0.00
C HIS A 271 1.35 10.44 -0.66
N HIS A 272 1.33 10.63 -1.97
CA HIS A 272 0.15 11.10 -2.70
C HIS A 272 -0.95 10.04 -2.76
N VAL A 273 -0.57 8.77 -2.95
CA VAL A 273 -1.51 7.64 -2.92
C VAL A 273 -2.14 7.51 -1.53
N GLN A 274 -1.33 7.62 -0.48
CA GLN A 274 -1.83 7.63 0.91
C GLN A 274 -2.78 8.80 1.18
N GLN A 275 -2.49 9.99 0.66
CA GLN A 275 -3.39 11.15 0.80
C GLN A 275 -4.76 10.87 0.17
N ILE A 276 -4.80 10.32 -1.06
CA ILE A 276 -6.06 9.95 -1.72
C ILE A 276 -6.79 8.86 -0.94
N MET A 277 -6.07 7.78 -0.62
CA MET A 277 -6.66 6.61 0.04
C MET A 277 -7.07 6.87 1.48
N SER A 278 -6.52 7.88 2.16
CA SER A 278 -6.97 8.30 3.49
C SER A 278 -8.41 8.83 3.55
N GLN A 279 -9.00 9.15 2.39
CA GLN A 279 -10.40 9.55 2.28
C GLN A 279 -11.37 8.36 2.27
N TRP A 280 -10.84 7.14 2.22
CA TRP A 280 -11.59 5.92 2.08
C TRP A 280 -11.36 5.01 3.28
N ASP A 281 -12.43 4.44 3.81
CA ASP A 281 -12.37 3.46 4.89
C ASP A 281 -12.78 2.07 4.40
N SER A 282 -12.03 1.07 4.81
CA SER A 282 -12.32 -0.32 4.48
C SER A 282 -13.43 -0.83 5.40
N CYS A 283 -14.63 -1.01 4.87
CA CYS A 283 -15.74 -1.62 5.59
C CYS A 283 -15.56 -3.15 5.54
N ASN A 284 -15.13 -3.73 6.68
CA ASN A 284 -15.02 -5.19 6.88
C ASN A 284 -16.41 -5.85 7.06
N CYS A 285 -17.33 -5.58 6.14
CA CYS A 285 -18.65 -6.18 6.10
C CYS A 285 -18.59 -7.35 5.13
N GLN A 286 -18.32 -8.56 5.66
CA GLN A 286 -18.46 -9.89 5.03
C GLN A 286 -18.05 -10.06 3.54
N THR A 287 -17.08 -10.96 3.34
CA THR A 287 -16.66 -11.61 2.07
C THR A 287 -16.14 -10.74 0.92
N ASN A 288 -16.45 -9.44 0.85
CA ASN A 288 -15.89 -8.51 -0.14
C ASN A 288 -15.24 -7.31 0.57
N GLN A 289 -14.01 -6.94 0.17
CA GLN A 289 -13.37 -5.71 0.64
C GLN A 289 -14.10 -4.51 0.00
N SER A 290 -15.10 -4.01 0.71
CA SER A 290 -15.83 -2.80 0.35
C SER A 290 -15.17 -1.58 0.98
N TRP A 291 -15.15 -0.47 0.24
CA TRP A 291 -14.60 0.79 0.69
C TRP A 291 -15.67 1.86 0.66
N ARG A 292 -15.65 2.72 1.68
CA ARG A 292 -16.61 3.81 1.84
C ARG A 292 -15.88 5.14 1.95
N TYR A 293 -16.39 6.13 1.23
CA TYR A 293 -15.90 7.50 1.32
C TYR A 293 -16.23 8.12 2.69
N LEU A 294 -15.22 8.62 3.40
CA LEU A 294 -15.33 9.17 4.75
C LEU A 294 -15.81 10.62 4.80
N GLY A 295 -15.88 11.32 3.66
CA GLY A 295 -16.33 12.72 3.64
C GLY A 295 -15.38 13.67 4.35
N ALA A 296 -14.06 13.51 4.16
CA ALA A 296 -13.05 14.35 4.78
C ALA A 296 -13.14 15.81 4.31
N ASP A 297 -12.55 16.72 5.09
CA ASP A 297 -12.46 18.16 4.84
C ASP A 297 -11.72 18.45 3.52
N VAL A 298 -12.49 18.47 2.42
CA VAL A 298 -12.05 18.54 1.02
C VAL A 298 -11.10 19.71 0.76
N SER A 299 -11.18 20.75 1.59
CA SER A 299 -10.40 21.99 1.48
C SER A 299 -8.88 21.82 1.64
N LEU A 300 -8.43 20.94 2.54
CA LEU A 300 -7.00 20.74 2.84
C LEU A 300 -6.32 19.77 1.85
N ILE A 301 -7.10 18.91 1.21
CA ILE A 301 -6.60 17.94 0.25
C ILE A 301 -6.55 18.57 -1.14
N ASN A 302 -7.58 19.35 -1.53
CA ASN A 302 -7.60 20.08 -2.80
C ASN A 302 -6.44 21.08 -2.94
N THR A 303 -5.94 21.64 -1.83
CA THR A 303 -4.77 22.52 -1.87
C THR A 303 -3.47 21.76 -2.13
N LYS A 304 -3.33 20.51 -1.68
CA LYS A 304 -2.12 19.69 -1.86
C LYS A 304 -2.09 18.92 -3.18
N LEU A 305 -3.26 18.65 -3.76
CA LEU A 305 -3.41 17.96 -5.05
C LEU A 305 -3.86 18.89 -6.18
N SER A 306 -3.63 20.20 -6.03
CA SER A 306 -4.05 21.22 -7.02
C SER A 306 -3.47 21.00 -8.43
N PHE A 307 -2.33 20.31 -8.53
CA PHE A 307 -1.71 19.96 -9.81
C PHE A 307 -2.58 19.01 -10.65
N MET A 308 -3.42 18.16 -10.04
CA MET A 308 -4.29 17.23 -10.76
C MET A 308 -5.39 17.92 -11.55
N THR A 309 -5.82 19.12 -11.10
CA THR A 309 -6.86 19.93 -11.77
C THR A 309 -6.28 21.08 -12.59
N CYS A 310 -4.95 21.17 -12.72
CA CYS A 310 -4.29 22.25 -13.44
C CYS A 310 -4.57 22.16 -14.94
N PRO A 311 -5.17 23.19 -15.57
CA PRO A 311 -5.55 23.15 -16.98
C PRO A 311 -4.34 23.05 -17.91
N VAL A 312 -3.22 23.66 -17.54
CA VAL A 312 -1.97 23.63 -18.32
C VAL A 312 -1.40 22.21 -18.38
N LEU A 313 -1.39 21.51 -17.24
CA LEU A 313 -0.91 20.13 -17.19
C LEU A 313 -1.84 19.21 -17.99
N LYS A 314 -3.16 19.41 -17.89
CA LYS A 314 -4.16 18.66 -18.64
C LYS A 314 -3.99 18.82 -20.16
N GLU A 315 -3.71 20.03 -20.64
CA GLU A 315 -3.43 20.29 -22.06
C GLU A 315 -2.16 19.57 -22.55
N ILE A 316 -1.11 19.55 -21.73
CA ILE A 316 0.13 18.83 -22.05
C ILE A 316 -0.14 17.32 -22.08
N LEU A 317 -0.81 16.78 -21.06
CA LEU A 317 -1.15 15.36 -20.97
C LEU A 317 -2.07 14.88 -22.10
N ALA A 318 -2.93 15.74 -22.63
CA ALA A 318 -3.81 15.40 -23.76
C ALA A 318 -3.04 14.95 -25.02
N ASN A 319 -1.79 15.37 -25.18
CA ASN A 319 -0.93 14.96 -26.30
C ASN A 319 -0.11 13.70 -26.00
N HIS A 320 -0.04 13.28 -24.74
CA HIS A 320 0.82 12.20 -24.28
C HIS A 320 0.06 11.00 -23.71
N VAL A 321 -1.23 11.12 -23.41
CA VAL A 321 -2.05 10.01 -22.89
C VAL A 321 -2.97 9.48 -23.98
N ALA A 322 -2.89 8.17 -24.24
CA ALA A 322 -3.78 7.49 -25.19
C ALA A 322 -5.23 7.53 -24.70
N ARG A 323 -6.19 7.65 -25.63
CA ARG A 323 -7.61 7.50 -25.25
C ARG A 323 -7.90 6.05 -24.84
N PRO A 324 -8.57 5.81 -23.70
CA PRO A 324 -8.93 4.47 -23.28
C PRO A 324 -9.93 3.87 -24.27
N ALA A 325 -9.73 2.59 -24.60
CA ALA A 325 -10.67 1.85 -25.44
C ALA A 325 -11.93 1.47 -24.64
N ASP A 326 -13.11 1.55 -25.25
CA ASP A 326 -14.39 1.20 -24.60
C ASP A 326 -14.37 -0.22 -24.00
N LEU A 327 -13.67 -1.16 -24.65
CA LEU A 327 -13.52 -2.54 -24.18
C LEU A 327 -12.80 -2.65 -22.83
N ALA A 328 -11.91 -1.71 -22.50
CA ALA A 328 -11.19 -1.68 -21.23
C ALA A 328 -12.11 -1.40 -20.02
N MET A 329 -13.34 -0.91 -20.28
CA MET A 329 -14.32 -0.57 -19.25
C MET A 329 -15.35 -1.67 -18.98
N SER A 330 -15.28 -2.80 -19.69
CA SER A 330 -16.23 -3.92 -19.59
C SER A 330 -16.24 -4.64 -18.23
N ASN A 331 -15.19 -4.47 -17.41
CA ASN A 331 -15.08 -5.08 -16.10
C ASN A 331 -15.65 -4.21 -14.95
N PHE A 332 -16.07 -2.98 -15.25
CA PHE A 332 -16.66 -2.07 -14.27
C PHE A 332 -18.19 -2.12 -14.33
N PHE A 333 -18.80 -2.30 -13.17
CA PHE A 333 -20.23 -2.40 -13.00
C PHE A 333 -20.70 -1.40 -11.94
N VAL A 334 -21.81 -0.73 -12.20
CA VAL A 334 -22.49 0.10 -11.20
C VAL A 334 -23.67 -0.69 -10.66
N ARG A 335 -23.67 -0.98 -9.35
CA ARG A 335 -24.76 -1.69 -8.67
C ARG A 335 -25.49 -0.74 -7.74
N ASN A 336 -26.79 -0.93 -7.57
CA ASN A 336 -27.54 -0.24 -6.53
C ASN A 336 -27.22 -0.91 -5.19
N PHE A 337 -26.60 -0.16 -4.30
CA PHE A 337 -26.37 -0.53 -2.92
C PHE A 337 -27.74 -0.62 -2.22
N LYS A 338 -28.26 -1.84 -2.06
CA LYS A 338 -29.40 -2.06 -1.16
C LYS A 338 -28.90 -1.84 0.25
N LYS A 339 -29.29 -0.71 0.83
CA LYS A 339 -29.17 -0.50 2.27
C LYS A 339 -29.98 -1.62 2.95
N GLU A 340 -29.34 -2.46 3.75
CA GLU A 340 -30.06 -3.29 4.72
C GLU A 340 -30.84 -2.33 5.61
N VAL A 341 -32.14 -2.18 5.34
CA VAL A 341 -33.10 -1.51 6.20
C VAL A 341 -34.17 -2.55 6.49
N ASP A 342 -34.18 -2.99 7.74
CA ASP A 342 -35.25 -3.66 8.47
C ASP A 342 -35.76 -5.01 7.94
N GLU A 343 -34.99 -6.08 8.19
CA GLU A 343 -35.52 -7.43 8.39
C GLU A 343 -36.27 -7.59 9.75
N ALA A 344 -36.62 -6.49 10.42
CA ALA A 344 -37.35 -6.49 11.69
C ALA A 344 -38.86 -6.21 11.55
N ALA A 345 -39.41 -6.14 10.34
CA ALA A 345 -40.82 -5.78 10.12
C ALA A 345 -41.61 -6.80 9.27
N ALA A 346 -41.16 -8.06 9.21
CA ALA A 346 -41.88 -9.14 8.53
C ALA A 346 -41.98 -10.40 9.41
N ASP A 347 -42.37 -10.22 10.67
CA ASP A 347 -43.05 -11.24 11.45
C ASP A 347 -44.07 -10.52 12.34
N ASN A 348 -45.25 -10.29 11.77
CA ASN A 348 -46.49 -9.99 12.48
C ASN A 348 -47.59 -10.87 11.89
#